data_AF-A0A376AHM1-F1
#
_entry.id   AF-A0A376AHM1-F1
#
_cell.length_a   1.000
_cell.length_b   1.000
_cell.length_c   1.000
_cell.angle_alpha   90.00
_cell.angle_beta   90.00
_cell.angle_gamma   90.00
#
_symmetry.space_group_name_H-M   'P 1'
#
loop_
_entity.id
_entity.type
_entity.pdbx_description
1 polymer ?
#
loop_
_entity_poly.entity_id
_entity_poly.type
_entity_poly.pdbx_seq_one_letter_code
_entity_poly.pdbx_strand_id
1 'polypeptide(L)'
;MKQTVDLLAAVSRMRDQYRDGKVDRDILRKWIAGLGSYPPPYGPHVDAAKAWFGQPLAEVTDAVRDMDIQHLSAIVLTPPTTER
;
A
#
# COMPACT_ATOMS: atom_id res chain seq x y z
N MET A 1 -2.09 13.49 -12.62
CA MET A 1 -0.84 13.83 -11.92
C MET A 1 -1.03 14.11 -10.43
N LYS A 2 -1.87 15.07 -9.99
CA LYS A 2 -2.08 15.36 -8.55
C LYS A 2 -2.45 14.11 -7.72
N GLN A 3 -3.47 13.37 -8.17
CA GLN A 3 -3.95 12.13 -7.52
C GLN A 3 -2.86 11.07 -7.30
N THR A 4 -1.86 10.98 -8.18
CA THR A 4 -0.74 10.05 -8.05
C THR A 4 0.26 10.52 -7.00
N VAL A 5 0.59 11.81 -6.99
CA VAL A 5 1.47 12.41 -5.96
C VAL A 5 0.81 12.29 -4.58
N ASP A 6 -0.50 12.56 -4.51
CA ASP A 6 -1.30 12.40 -3.30
C ASP A 6 -1.32 10.93 -2.83
N LEU A 7 -1.45 9.96 -3.75
CA LEU A 7 -1.35 8.53 -3.42
C LEU A 7 0.02 8.20 -2.83
N LEU A 8 1.12 8.57 -3.49
CA LEU A 8 2.48 8.21 -3.04
C LEU A 8 2.78 8.79 -1.65
N ALA A 9 2.37 10.04 -1.41
CA ALA A 9 2.49 10.68 -0.10
C ALA A 9 1.64 9.98 0.96
N ALA A 10 0.39 9.64 0.63
CA ALA A 10 -0.52 8.97 1.56
C ALA A 10 -0.05 7.54 1.90
N VAL A 11 0.37 6.76 0.91
CA VAL A 11 0.91 5.40 1.10
C VAL A 11 2.18 5.45 1.95
N SER A 12 3.09 6.39 1.68
CA SER A 12 4.31 6.57 2.48
C SER A 12 3.98 6.86 3.94
N ARG A 13 3.04 7.80 4.18
CA ARG A 13 2.59 8.14 5.53
C ARG A 13 1.93 6.96 6.24
N MET A 14 1.08 6.20 5.56
CA MET A 14 0.41 5.04 6.14
C MET A 14 1.39 3.91 6.46
N ARG A 15 2.36 3.66 5.57
CA ARG A 15 3.46 2.71 5.80
C ARG A 15 4.27 3.08 7.04
N ASP A 16 4.68 4.33 7.16
CA ASP A 16 5.53 4.76 8.26
C ASP A 16 4.77 4.72 9.60
N GLN A 17 3.49 5.13 9.62
CA GLN A 17 2.64 4.97 10.80
C GLN A 17 2.42 3.51 11.20
N TYR A 18 2.20 2.62 10.22
CA TYR A 18 2.05 1.19 10.47
C TYR A 18 3.34 0.59 11.03
N ARG A 19 4.49 0.95 10.45
CA ARG A 19 5.82 0.54 10.90
C ARG A 19 6.10 0.98 12.35
N ASP A 20 5.72 2.21 12.70
CA ASP A 20 5.83 2.76 14.06
C ASP A 20 4.81 2.16 15.06
N GLY A 21 3.88 1.31 14.60
CA GLY A 21 2.80 0.77 15.45
C GLY A 21 1.72 1.78 15.82
N LYS A 22 1.65 2.92 15.11
CA LYS A 22 0.64 3.98 15.32
C LYS A 22 -0.69 3.68 14.62
N VAL A 23 -0.68 2.73 13.69
CA VAL A 23 -1.84 2.30 12.91
C VAL A 23 -1.87 0.78 12.94
N ASP A 24 -3.06 0.23 13.19
CA ASP A 24 -3.31 -1.21 13.10
C ASP A 24 -3.50 -1.68 11.67
N ARG A 25 -3.26 -2.98 11.45
CA ARG A 25 -3.45 -3.62 10.15
C ARG A 25 -4.89 -3.52 9.65
N ASP A 26 -5.88 -3.56 10.55
CA ASP A 26 -7.30 -3.42 10.17
C ASP A 26 -7.62 -2.02 9.60
N ILE A 27 -7.07 -0.97 10.20
CA ILE A 27 -7.18 0.40 9.71
C ILE A 27 -6.53 0.51 8.32
N LEU A 28 -5.33 -0.06 8.19
CA LEU A 28 -4.59 -0.08 6.92
C LEU A 28 -5.36 -0.85 5.84
N ARG A 29 -5.93 -2.01 6.18
CA ARG A 29 -6.78 -2.82 5.29
C ARG A 29 -7.98 -2.03 4.78
N LYS A 30 -8.74 -1.41 5.69
CA LYS A 30 -9.92 -0.60 5.33
C LYS A 30 -9.54 0.57 4.44
N TRP A 31 -8.41 1.23 4.75
CA TRP A 31 -7.89 2.33 3.95
C TRP A 31 -7.49 1.88 2.54
N ILE A 32 -6.72 0.80 2.40
CA ILE A 32 -6.31 0.23 1.10
C ILE A 32 -7.52 -0.22 0.28
N ALA A 33 -8.50 -0.85 0.92
CA ALA A 33 -9.74 -1.26 0.25
C ALA A 33 -10.53 -0.06 -0.29
N GLY A 34 -10.43 1.11 0.37
CA GLY A 34 -11.04 2.37 -0.07
C GLY A 34 -10.27 3.13 -1.14
N LEU A 35 -9.05 2.71 -1.51
CA LEU A 35 -8.30 3.34 -2.59
C LEU A 35 -9.02 3.16 -3.93
N GLY A 36 -8.98 4.18 -4.78
CA GLY A 36 -9.52 4.12 -6.14
C GLY A 36 -8.67 3.25 -7.08
N SER A 37 -9.01 3.29 -8.37
CA SER A 37 -8.15 2.75 -9.43
C SER A 37 -7.12 3.79 -9.85
N TYR A 38 -5.90 3.34 -10.11
CA TYR A 38 -4.80 4.21 -10.54
C TYR A 38 -4.25 3.74 -11.89
N PRO A 39 -3.75 4.66 -12.73
CA PRO A 39 -3.13 4.28 -13.99
C PRO A 39 -1.82 3.51 -13.75
N PRO A 40 -1.35 2.73 -14.74
CA PRO A 40 0.01 2.22 -14.75
C PRO A 40 1.02 3.36 -14.56
N PRO A 41 2.16 3.10 -13.88
CA PRO A 41 2.58 1.81 -13.35
C PRO A 41 2.04 1.48 -11.94
N TYR A 42 1.33 2.40 -11.28
CA TYR A 42 0.93 2.27 -9.87
C TYR A 42 -0.30 1.38 -9.66
N GLY A 43 -1.24 1.36 -10.62
CA GLY A 43 -2.47 0.58 -10.55
C GLY A 43 -2.27 -0.89 -10.15
N PRO A 44 -1.42 -1.65 -10.87
CA PRO A 44 -1.13 -3.04 -10.54
C PRO A 44 -0.62 -3.26 -9.11
N HIS A 45 0.17 -2.32 -8.56
CA HIS A 45 0.67 -2.41 -7.19
C HIS A 45 -0.42 -2.11 -6.15
N VAL A 46 -1.33 -1.18 -6.44
CA VAL A 46 -2.50 -0.91 -5.58
C VAL A 46 -3.43 -2.12 -5.57
N ASP A 47 -3.66 -2.77 -6.71
CA ASP A 47 -4.50 -3.96 -6.81
C ASP A 47 -3.85 -5.16 -6.09
N ALA A 48 -2.54 -5.34 -6.22
CA ALA A 48 -1.80 -6.35 -5.47
C ALA A 48 -1.89 -6.13 -3.95
N ALA A 49 -1.77 -4.88 -3.49
CA ALA A 49 -1.96 -4.54 -2.09
C ALA A 49 -3.40 -4.84 -1.63
N LYS A 50 -4.42 -4.43 -2.39
CA LYS A 50 -5.82 -4.76 -2.07
C LYS A 50 -6.05 -6.26 -1.93
N ALA A 51 -5.47 -7.06 -2.83
CA ALA A 51 -5.55 -8.52 -2.77
C ALA A 51 -4.90 -9.07 -1.49
N TRP A 52 -3.69 -8.61 -1.15
CA TRP A 52 -2.96 -9.03 0.06
C TRP A 52 -3.70 -8.68 1.36
N PHE A 53 -4.13 -7.42 1.50
CA PHE A 53 -4.86 -6.96 2.69
C PHE A 53 -6.28 -7.52 2.77
N GLY A 54 -6.85 -7.96 1.63
CA GLY A 54 -8.14 -8.63 1.57
C GLY A 54 -8.15 -10.03 2.21
N GLN A 55 -6.99 -10.67 2.33
CA GLN A 55 -6.89 -12.03 2.87
C GLN A 55 -7.21 -12.07 4.37
N PRO A 56 -8.07 -13.02 4.81
CA PRO A 56 -8.29 -13.26 6.22
C PRO A 56 -7.00 -13.81 6.85
N LEU A 57 -6.55 -13.18 7.92
CA LEU A 57 -5.38 -13.60 8.68
C LEU A 57 -5.78 -13.83 10.13
N ALA A 58 -5.36 -14.98 10.68
CA ALA A 58 -5.65 -15.36 12.05
C ALA A 58 -4.80 -14.57 13.06
N GLU A 59 -3.54 -14.27 12.70
CA GLU A 59 -2.60 -13.49 13.52
C GLU A 59 -1.69 -12.66 12.62
N VAL A 60 -1.30 -11.47 13.08
CA VAL A 60 -0.32 -10.60 12.41
C VAL A 60 1.04 -10.83 13.06
N THR A 61 1.80 -11.76 12.48
CA THR A 61 3.19 -12.02 12.88
C THR A 61 4.13 -10.95 12.31
N ASP A 62 5.38 -10.89 12.80
CA ASP A 62 6.40 -10.01 12.23
C ASP A 62 6.63 -10.26 10.74
N ALA A 63 6.52 -11.52 10.29
CA ALA A 63 6.62 -11.85 8.86
C ALA A 63 5.47 -11.27 8.04
N VAL A 64 4.23 -11.31 8.57
CA VAL A 64 3.08 -10.66 7.92
C VAL A 64 3.27 -9.15 7.87
N ARG A 65 3.76 -8.55 8.96
CA ARG A 65 4.05 -7.12 9.04
C ARG A 65 5.12 -6.70 8.03
N ASP A 66 6.15 -7.51 7.84
CA ASP A 66 7.17 -7.27 6.81
C ASP A 66 6.58 -7.31 5.40
N MET A 67 5.74 -8.31 5.11
CA MET A 67 5.00 -8.40 3.83
C MET A 67 4.06 -7.22 3.59
N ASP A 68 3.32 -6.79 4.61
CA ASP A 68 2.47 -5.60 4.55
C ASP A 68 3.31 -4.36 4.14
N ILE A 69 4.49 -4.17 4.75
CA ILE A 69 5.41 -3.07 4.43
C ILE A 69 5.97 -3.20 3.00
N GLN A 70 6.27 -4.42 2.54
CA GLN A 70 6.73 -4.66 1.18
C GLN A 70 5.67 -4.30 0.14
N HIS A 71 4.41 -4.68 0.34
CA HIS A 71 3.31 -4.31 -0.55
C HIS A 71 3.08 -2.80 -0.61
N LEU A 72 3.15 -2.10 0.53
CA LEU A 72 3.06 -0.64 0.56
C LEU A 72 4.27 0.03 -0.14
N SER A 73 5.46 -0.51 0.08
CA SER A 73 6.69 0.04 -0.52
C SER A 73 6.73 -0.16 -2.03
N ALA A 74 6.16 -1.24 -2.54
CA ALA A 74 6.06 -1.47 -3.98
C ALA A 74 5.30 -0.33 -4.69
N ILE A 75 4.21 0.18 -4.10
CA ILE A 75 3.44 1.30 -4.65
C ILE A 75 4.29 2.58 -4.69
N VAL A 76 5.10 2.83 -3.66
CA VAL A 76 5.92 4.05 -3.52
C VAL A 76 7.17 4.03 -4.40
N LEU A 77 7.82 2.87 -4.49
CA LEU A 77 9.09 2.69 -5.20
C LEU A 77 8.90 2.38 -6.69
N THR A 78 7.65 2.29 -7.17
CA THR A 78 7.36 2.13 -8.59
C THR A 78 7.90 3.34 -9.36
N PRO A 79 8.90 3.18 -10.25
CA PRO A 79 9.35 4.30 -11.07
C PRO A 79 8.23 4.68 -12.04
N PRO A 80 7.96 5.97 -12.29
CA PRO A 80 7.08 6.36 -13.38
C PRO A 80 7.71 5.83 -14.67
N THR A 81 7.04 4.88 -15.34
CA THR A 81 7.47 4.38 -16.65
C THR A 81 7.54 5.59 -17.58
N THR A 82 8.74 6.13 -17.76
CA THR A 82 9.02 7.14 -18.75
C THR A 82 9.17 6.34 -20.03
N GLU A 83 8.08 6.20 -20.78
CA GLU A 83 8.16 5.77 -22.17
C GLU A 83 9.12 6.73 -22.90
N ARG A 84 10.15 6.15 -23.52
CA ARG A 84 11.09 6.81 -24.42
C ARG A 84 10.56 6.78 -25.83
#